data_AF-A0A7X4APR6-F1
#
_entry.id   AF-A0A7X4APR6-F1
#
_cell.length_a   1.000
_cell.length_b   1.000
_cell.length_c   1.000
_cell.angle_alpha   90.00
_cell.angle_beta   90.00
_cell.angle_gamma   90.00
#
_symmetry.space_group_name_H-M   'P 1'
#
loop_
_entity.id
_entity.type
_entity.pdbx_description
1 polymer ?
#
loop_
_entity_poly.entity_id
_entity_poly.type
_entity_poly.pdbx_seq_one_letter_code
_entity_poly.pdbx_strand_id
1 'polypeptide(L)'
;AVPGLKRFGKHYQVIAFATKGKTPRVFHRLRIDPPLPVGYKHARENGMFVTDVWDDIRELTSGYFAGDEALRDAAGNRLHKQQTPIQLLLRIILSSTNPGDVVLDPFAGSGTMLVVAEQLERHAIGIELDAHNVALIQNRLAEQRKSDDVSHFFKDYACTPDLETIWGKTALTRQATSSELSVSKQTTLFESKQ
;
A
#
# COMPACT_ATOMS: atom_id res chain seq x y z
N ALA A 1 -20.34 3.20 3.52
CA ALA A 1 -21.18 2.86 4.68
C ALA A 1 -22.39 3.78 4.71
N VAL A 2 -23.58 3.26 4.40
CA VAL A 2 -24.81 4.06 4.42
C VAL A 2 -25.44 3.90 5.81
N PRO A 3 -25.66 4.99 6.57
CA PRO A 3 -26.40 4.94 7.83
C PRO A 3 -27.79 4.36 7.61
N GLY A 4 -28.21 3.46 8.50
CA GLY A 4 -29.57 2.93 8.46
C GLY A 4 -30.52 3.77 9.32
N LEU A 5 -31.83 3.54 9.17
CA LEU A 5 -32.85 4.20 10.00
C LEU A 5 -32.69 3.95 11.52
N LYS A 6 -31.97 2.90 11.92
CA LYS A 6 -31.85 2.45 13.31
C LYS A 6 -30.41 2.27 13.80
N ARG A 7 -29.39 2.56 12.97
CA ARG A 7 -27.98 2.35 13.35
C ARG A 7 -27.05 3.25 12.54
N PHE A 8 -25.96 3.66 13.18
CA PHE A 8 -24.87 4.36 12.51
C PHE A 8 -24.25 3.52 11.40
N GLY A 9 -23.71 4.19 10.39
CA GLY A 9 -22.89 3.54 9.38
C GLY A 9 -21.62 2.97 10.02
N LYS A 10 -21.15 1.82 9.52
CA LYS A 10 -19.84 1.29 9.93
C LYS A 10 -18.74 2.13 9.26
N HIS A 11 -17.96 2.89 10.02
CA HIS A 11 -16.88 3.73 9.50
C HIS A 11 -15.47 3.28 9.92
N TYR A 12 -15.36 2.09 10.53
CA TYR A 12 -14.08 1.58 11.01
C TYR A 12 -13.98 0.07 10.81
N GLN A 13 -12.75 -0.41 10.80
CA GLN A 13 -12.38 -1.81 10.92
C GLN A 13 -11.33 -1.94 12.02
N VAL A 14 -11.27 -3.09 12.67
CA VAL A 14 -10.35 -3.34 13.78
C VAL A 14 -9.29 -4.31 13.32
N ILE A 15 -8.03 -3.98 13.60
CA ILE A 15 -6.87 -4.84 13.37
C ILE A 15 -6.31 -5.20 14.73
N ALA A 16 -6.09 -6.49 14.97
CA ALA A 16 -5.41 -6.96 16.15
C ALA A 16 -3.94 -7.26 15.80
N PHE A 17 -3.00 -6.61 16.50
CA PHE A 17 -1.58 -6.91 16.38
C PHE A 17 -1.12 -7.69 17.62
N ALA A 18 -0.47 -8.82 17.40
CA ALA A 18 0.02 -9.68 18.47
C ALA A 18 1.42 -10.20 18.13
N THR A 19 2.20 -10.49 19.16
CA THR A 19 3.58 -10.98 19.03
C THR A 19 3.69 -12.35 19.68
N LYS A 20 4.53 -13.22 19.09
CA LYS A 20 4.89 -14.48 19.74
C LYS A 20 5.93 -14.18 20.82
N GLY A 21 5.53 -14.25 22.09
CA GLY A 21 6.39 -13.97 23.23
C GLY A 21 6.13 -12.59 23.84
N LYS A 22 7.10 -12.08 24.61
CA LYS A 22 6.94 -10.81 25.35
C LYS A 22 7.17 -9.57 24.48
N THR A 23 8.04 -9.67 23.47
CA THR A 23 8.44 -8.55 22.62
C THR A 23 8.47 -8.98 21.16
N PRO A 24 8.12 -8.09 20.20
CA PRO A 24 8.28 -8.39 18.79
C PRO A 24 9.76 -8.56 18.44
N ARG A 25 10.06 -9.42 17.46
CA ARG A 25 11.40 -9.48 16.84
C ARG A 25 11.70 -8.18 16.08
N VAL A 26 10.71 -7.65 15.36
CA VAL A 26 10.81 -6.44 14.54
C VAL A 26 9.59 -5.57 14.82
N PHE A 27 9.81 -4.29 15.12
CA PHE A 27 8.75 -3.28 15.16
C PHE A 27 9.32 -1.91 14.80
N HIS A 28 9.12 -1.51 13.54
CA HIS A 28 9.56 -0.22 13.02
C HIS A 28 8.56 0.86 13.45
N ARG A 29 9.04 1.83 14.23
CA ARG A 29 8.24 2.97 14.71
C ARG A 29 8.10 3.99 13.58
N LEU A 30 7.25 3.66 12.61
CA LEU A 30 7.03 4.46 11.41
C LEU A 30 6.62 5.89 11.78
N ARG A 31 7.13 6.84 11.01
CA ARG A 31 6.79 8.26 11.08
C ARG A 31 6.22 8.71 9.74
N ILE A 32 5.15 9.48 9.81
CA ILE A 32 4.46 10.06 8.67
C ILE A 32 4.40 11.59 8.81
N ASP A 33 4.21 12.30 7.71
CA ASP A 33 3.99 13.75 7.73
C ASP A 33 2.66 14.13 7.04
N PRO A 34 1.52 13.88 7.70
CA PRO A 34 0.22 14.24 7.14
C PRO A 34 0.05 15.76 7.16
N PRO A 35 -0.82 16.31 6.29
CA PRO A 35 -1.08 17.74 6.20
C PRO A 35 -1.32 18.40 7.57
N LEU A 36 -0.80 19.61 7.75
CA LEU A 36 -0.99 20.35 8.99
C LEU A 36 -2.49 20.67 9.20
N PRO A 37 -3.02 20.45 10.42
CA PRO A 37 -4.36 20.89 10.75
C PRO A 37 -4.50 22.41 10.57
N VAL A 38 -5.72 22.85 10.29
CA VAL A 38 -6.03 24.29 10.17
C VAL A 38 -5.61 25.02 11.44
N GLY A 39 -4.78 26.07 11.29
CA GLY A 39 -4.27 26.88 12.40
C GLY A 39 -2.88 26.52 12.91
N TYR A 40 -2.31 25.37 12.48
CA TYR A 40 -0.91 25.05 12.77
C TYR A 40 0.02 25.82 11.83
N LYS A 41 0.94 26.62 12.39
CA LYS A 41 1.87 27.46 11.64
C LYS A 41 3.25 26.82 11.41
N HIS A 42 3.60 25.82 12.22
CA HIS A 42 4.93 25.22 12.21
C HIS A 42 4.88 23.83 11.59
N ALA A 43 5.82 23.56 10.69
CA ALA A 43 6.05 22.24 10.14
C ALA A 43 6.52 21.26 11.24
N ARG A 44 6.27 19.97 11.03
CA ARG A 44 6.76 18.91 11.91
C ARG A 44 8.12 18.45 11.39
N GLU A 45 9.21 18.99 11.92
CA GLU A 45 10.56 18.67 11.46
C GLU A 45 10.86 17.16 11.38
N ASN A 46 10.26 16.37 12.29
CA ASN A 46 10.43 14.93 12.36
C ASN A 46 9.15 14.13 12.05
N GLY A 47 8.14 14.76 11.43
CA GLY A 47 6.82 14.18 11.26
C GLY A 47 6.18 13.77 12.59
N MET A 48 5.26 12.80 12.53
CA MET A 48 4.61 12.20 13.69
C MET A 48 4.67 10.67 13.63
N PHE A 49 4.73 10.03 14.80
CA PHE A 49 4.58 8.58 14.85
C PHE A 49 3.19 8.17 14.37
N VAL A 50 3.14 7.08 13.60
CA VAL A 50 1.89 6.39 13.30
C VAL A 50 1.28 5.91 14.62
N THR A 51 0.00 6.25 14.85
CA THR A 51 -0.76 5.88 16.06
C THR A 51 -1.51 4.56 15.85
N ASP A 52 -2.38 4.19 16.78
CA ASP A 52 -3.27 3.02 16.69
C ASP A 52 -4.61 3.29 15.98
N VAL A 53 -4.86 4.53 15.55
CA VAL A 53 -6.03 4.93 14.75
C VAL A 53 -5.55 5.50 13.42
N TRP A 54 -5.89 4.84 12.32
CA TRP A 54 -5.50 5.24 10.97
C TRP A 54 -6.71 5.77 10.20
N ASP A 55 -6.75 7.09 9.99
CA ASP A 55 -7.81 7.79 9.25
C ASP A 55 -7.37 8.21 7.84
N ASP A 56 -6.10 8.05 7.52
CA ASP A 56 -5.48 8.41 6.24
C ASP A 56 -5.56 7.29 5.19
N ILE A 57 -5.90 6.07 5.61
CA ILE A 57 -6.07 4.91 4.71
C ILE A 57 -7.55 4.78 4.35
N ARG A 58 -7.87 5.01 3.06
CA ARG A 58 -9.25 4.91 2.57
C ARG A 58 -9.67 3.45 2.32
N GLU A 59 -10.91 3.12 2.69
CA GLU A 59 -11.54 1.90 2.23
C GLU A 59 -11.75 1.93 0.70
N LEU A 60 -11.68 0.75 0.06
CA LEU A 60 -11.96 0.62 -1.37
C LEU A 60 -13.47 0.73 -1.61
N THR A 61 -13.92 1.92 -1.99
CA THR A 61 -15.33 2.23 -2.23
C THR A 61 -15.80 1.88 -3.66
N SER A 62 -17.11 2.05 -3.88
CA SER A 62 -17.76 2.00 -5.20
C SER A 62 -18.32 3.38 -5.56
N GLY A 63 -18.50 3.66 -6.85
CA GLY A 63 -19.09 4.91 -7.34
C GLY A 63 -18.05 5.96 -7.73
N TYR A 64 -18.45 7.24 -7.72
CA TYR A 64 -17.65 8.35 -8.28
C TYR A 64 -16.25 8.51 -7.66
N PHE A 65 -16.10 8.12 -6.39
CA PHE A 65 -14.83 8.18 -5.66
C PHE A 65 -14.06 6.85 -5.63
N ALA A 66 -14.52 5.85 -6.39
CA ALA A 66 -13.82 4.58 -6.50
C ALA A 66 -12.62 4.76 -7.43
N GLY A 67 -11.45 5.01 -6.86
CA GLY A 67 -10.19 5.00 -7.60
C GLY A 67 -9.90 3.63 -8.23
N ASP A 68 -8.79 3.55 -8.95
CA ASP A 68 -8.45 2.42 -9.82
C ASP A 68 -7.88 1.19 -9.10
N GLU A 69 -7.73 1.24 -7.77
CA GLU A 69 -7.12 0.13 -7.02
C GLU A 69 -8.01 -1.12 -6.98
N ALA A 70 -9.32 -0.92 -6.79
CA ALA A 70 -10.30 -1.99 -6.73
C ALA A 70 -10.36 -2.76 -8.06
N LEU A 71 -10.16 -4.07 -7.99
CA LEU A 71 -10.21 -4.96 -9.15
C LEU A 71 -11.66 -5.06 -9.66
N ARG A 72 -11.85 -4.83 -10.96
CA ARG A 72 -13.15 -4.81 -11.60
C ARG A 72 -13.17 -5.60 -12.91
N ASP A 73 -14.31 -6.20 -13.21
CA ASP A 73 -14.58 -6.79 -14.53
C ASP A 73 -14.85 -5.70 -15.58
N ALA A 74 -15.04 -6.12 -16.84
CA ALA A 74 -15.36 -5.21 -17.95
C ALA A 74 -16.71 -4.48 -17.78
N ALA A 75 -17.60 -4.99 -16.94
CA ALA A 75 -18.87 -4.36 -16.59
C ALA A 75 -18.74 -3.40 -15.39
N GLY A 76 -17.55 -3.27 -14.80
CA GLY A 76 -17.26 -2.41 -13.65
C GLY A 76 -17.60 -3.03 -12.28
N ASN A 77 -18.00 -4.30 -12.22
CA ASN A 77 -18.30 -5.00 -10.97
C ASN A 77 -17.02 -5.39 -10.25
N ARG A 78 -17.04 -5.37 -8.91
CA ARG A 78 -15.90 -5.80 -8.09
C ARG A 78 -15.62 -7.28 -8.29
N LEU A 79 -14.39 -7.62 -8.67
CA LEU A 79 -13.94 -9.02 -8.76
C LEU A 79 -13.78 -9.65 -7.38
N HIS A 80 -13.37 -8.85 -6.38
CA HIS A 80 -13.32 -9.28 -4.99
C HIS A 80 -14.01 -8.28 -4.05
N LYS A 81 -14.98 -8.78 -3.29
CA LYS A 81 -15.84 -7.95 -2.42
C LYS A 81 -15.07 -7.33 -1.26
N GLN A 82 -14.13 -8.07 -0.69
CA GLN A 82 -13.33 -7.65 0.47
C GLN A 82 -11.85 -7.48 0.12
N GLN A 83 -11.56 -6.91 -1.05
CA GLN A 83 -10.17 -6.53 -1.37
C GLN A 83 -9.68 -5.49 -0.36
N THR A 84 -8.57 -5.80 0.28
CA THR A 84 -7.89 -4.91 1.24
C THR A 84 -7.09 -3.84 0.50
N PRO A 85 -7.06 -2.58 0.99
CA PRO A 85 -6.24 -1.52 0.40
C PRO A 85 -4.74 -1.82 0.45
N ILE A 86 -4.00 -1.46 -0.60
CA ILE A 86 -2.54 -1.58 -0.72
C ILE A 86 -1.85 -0.85 0.43
N GLN A 87 -2.24 0.39 0.70
CA GLN A 87 -1.65 1.23 1.76
C GLN A 87 -1.77 0.58 3.16
N LEU A 88 -2.83 -0.20 3.39
CA LEU A 88 -3.03 -0.88 4.66
C LEU A 88 -1.99 -1.98 4.88
N LEU A 89 -1.81 -2.85 3.88
CA LEU A 89 -0.82 -3.93 3.95
C LEU A 89 0.59 -3.35 3.95
N LEU A 90 0.85 -2.29 3.19
CA LEU A 90 2.12 -1.57 3.19
C LEU A 90 2.51 -1.15 4.61
N ARG A 91 1.62 -0.46 5.32
CA ARG A 91 1.88 -0.01 6.69
C ARG A 91 2.15 -1.17 7.63
N ILE A 92 1.34 -2.23 7.59
CA ILE A 92 1.50 -3.41 8.44
C ILE A 92 2.84 -4.10 8.19
N ILE A 93 3.20 -4.32 6.92
CA ILE A 93 4.44 -5.00 6.52
C ILE A 93 5.66 -4.15 6.89
N LEU A 94 5.64 -2.84 6.59
CA LEU A 94 6.70 -1.92 6.98
C LEU A 94 6.88 -1.84 8.50
N SER A 95 5.80 -1.90 9.29
CA SER A 95 5.92 -1.86 10.74
C SER A 95 6.49 -3.14 11.35
N SER A 96 6.34 -4.30 10.73
CA SER A 96 6.53 -5.60 11.42
C SER A 96 7.51 -6.57 10.76
N THR A 97 8.18 -6.16 9.68
CA THR A 97 9.10 -7.02 8.91
C THR A 97 10.32 -6.24 8.40
N ASN A 98 11.37 -6.97 8.04
CA ASN A 98 12.54 -6.49 7.30
C ASN A 98 12.56 -7.09 5.87
N PRO A 99 13.27 -6.48 4.91
CA PRO A 99 13.55 -7.13 3.63
C PRO A 99 14.12 -8.54 3.85
N GLY A 100 13.69 -9.50 3.03
CA GLY A 100 14.03 -10.92 3.12
C GLY A 100 13.21 -11.73 4.14
N ASP A 101 12.40 -11.11 4.99
CA ASP A 101 11.46 -11.85 5.84
C ASP A 101 10.36 -12.54 5.01
N VAL A 102 9.76 -13.58 5.56
CA VAL A 102 8.60 -14.28 4.97
C VAL A 102 7.30 -13.76 5.60
N VAL A 103 6.34 -13.38 4.78
CA VAL A 103 4.98 -12.99 5.19
C VAL A 103 3.97 -14.05 4.72
N LEU A 104 3.13 -14.52 5.63
CA LEU A 104 2.09 -15.51 5.37
C LEU A 104 0.71 -14.86 5.43
N ASP A 105 -0.10 -15.10 4.40
CA ASP A 105 -1.52 -14.78 4.40
C ASP A 105 -2.34 -16.06 4.11
N PRO A 106 -2.99 -16.65 5.13
CA PRO A 106 -3.77 -17.86 4.95
C PRO A 106 -5.14 -17.62 4.28
N PHE A 107 -5.50 -16.36 4.00
CA PHE A 107 -6.75 -15.95 3.36
C PHE A 107 -6.44 -14.90 2.29
N ALA A 108 -5.60 -15.28 1.32
CA ALA A 108 -4.97 -14.33 0.42
C ALA A 108 -5.98 -13.49 -0.40
N GLY A 109 -7.19 -14.00 -0.66
CA GLY A 109 -8.26 -13.27 -1.34
C GLY A 109 -7.80 -12.79 -2.70
N SER A 110 -7.74 -11.47 -2.90
CA SER A 110 -7.22 -10.87 -4.14
C SER A 110 -5.69 -10.76 -4.21
N GLY A 111 -4.95 -11.23 -3.20
CA GLY A 111 -3.48 -11.24 -3.17
C GLY A 111 -2.81 -9.92 -2.81
N THR A 112 -3.54 -8.98 -2.19
CA THR A 112 -2.96 -7.64 -1.87
C THR A 112 -1.71 -7.76 -1.00
N MET A 113 -1.70 -8.66 -0.01
CA MET A 113 -0.51 -8.90 0.82
C MET A 113 0.69 -9.34 -0.04
N LEU A 114 0.49 -10.31 -0.93
CA LEU A 114 1.54 -10.87 -1.79
C LEU A 114 2.18 -9.79 -2.68
N VAL A 115 1.33 -8.99 -3.34
CA VAL A 115 1.73 -7.90 -4.22
C VAL A 115 2.53 -6.83 -3.48
N VAL A 116 2.14 -6.50 -2.24
CA VAL A 116 2.87 -5.53 -1.42
C VAL A 116 4.19 -6.12 -0.91
N ALA A 117 4.18 -7.36 -0.41
CA ALA A 117 5.36 -8.03 0.11
C ALA A 117 6.44 -8.16 -0.96
N GLU A 118 6.09 -8.56 -2.19
CA GLU A 118 7.02 -8.66 -3.31
C GLU A 118 7.72 -7.32 -3.60
N GLN A 119 6.96 -6.23 -3.66
CA GLN A 119 7.50 -4.89 -3.93
C GLN A 119 8.39 -4.35 -2.80
N LEU A 120 8.18 -4.81 -1.57
CA LEU A 120 8.99 -4.49 -0.40
C LEU A 120 10.13 -5.51 -0.20
N GLU A 121 10.43 -6.37 -1.16
CA GLU A 121 11.49 -7.39 -1.02
C GLU A 121 11.28 -8.36 0.14
N ARG A 122 10.02 -8.66 0.49
CA ARG A 122 9.67 -9.77 1.38
C ARG A 122 9.31 -10.98 0.56
N HIS A 123 9.66 -12.15 1.06
CA HIS A 123 9.08 -13.39 0.56
C HIS A 123 7.63 -13.49 1.01
N ALA A 124 6.76 -14.04 0.18
CA ALA A 124 5.34 -14.08 0.47
C ALA A 124 4.77 -15.48 0.22
N ILE A 125 3.91 -15.95 1.11
CA ILE A 125 3.17 -17.20 0.98
C ILE A 125 1.69 -16.86 1.15
N GLY A 126 0.89 -17.21 0.15
CA GLY A 126 -0.54 -16.99 0.15
C GLY A 126 -1.29 -18.31 0.01
N ILE A 127 -2.34 -18.49 0.79
CA ILE A 127 -3.26 -19.62 0.67
C ILE A 127 -4.61 -19.06 0.28
N GLU A 128 -5.18 -19.58 -0.81
CA GLU A 128 -6.49 -19.21 -1.32
C GLU A 128 -7.21 -20.46 -1.82
N LEU A 129 -8.49 -20.59 -1.46
CA LEU A 129 -9.30 -21.75 -1.78
C LEU A 129 -10.00 -21.59 -3.14
N ASP A 130 -10.42 -20.38 -3.47
CA ASP A 130 -11.16 -20.09 -4.69
C ASP A 130 -10.23 -19.97 -5.90
N ALA A 131 -10.43 -20.84 -6.89
CA ALA A 131 -9.58 -20.90 -8.07
C ALA A 131 -9.64 -19.62 -8.93
N HIS A 132 -10.75 -18.88 -8.90
CA HIS A 132 -10.84 -17.60 -9.59
C HIS A 132 -9.95 -16.55 -8.90
N ASN A 133 -9.99 -16.49 -7.58
CA ASN A 133 -9.08 -15.64 -6.80
C ASN A 133 -7.61 -16.02 -7.02
N VAL A 134 -7.27 -17.31 -7.05
CA VAL A 134 -5.90 -17.77 -7.39
C VAL A 134 -5.46 -17.22 -8.75
N ALA A 135 -6.31 -17.30 -9.77
CA ALA A 135 -6.00 -16.74 -11.09
C ALA A 135 -5.84 -15.21 -11.05
N LEU A 136 -6.66 -14.50 -10.27
CA LEU A 136 -6.51 -13.05 -10.06
C LEU A 136 -5.16 -12.71 -9.43
N ILE A 137 -4.75 -13.46 -8.39
CA ILE A 137 -3.46 -13.28 -7.72
C ILE A 137 -2.32 -13.47 -8.72
N GLN A 138 -2.34 -14.58 -9.48
CA GLN A 138 -1.31 -14.88 -10.48
C GLN A 138 -1.18 -13.77 -11.51
N ASN A 139 -2.30 -13.26 -12.03
CA ASN A 139 -2.30 -12.15 -12.99
C ASN A 139 -1.73 -10.87 -12.38
N ARG A 140 -2.09 -10.52 -11.13
CA ARG A 140 -1.55 -9.32 -10.46
C ARG A 140 -0.05 -9.38 -10.19
N LEU A 141 0.48 -10.57 -9.90
CA LEU A 141 1.92 -10.77 -9.69
C LEU A 141 2.69 -10.80 -11.01
N ALA A 142 2.08 -11.32 -12.08
CA ALA A 142 2.68 -11.33 -13.41
C ALA A 142 2.74 -9.94 -14.05
N GLU A 143 1.72 -9.10 -13.82
CA GLU A 143 1.63 -7.75 -14.38
C GLU A 143 1.32 -6.73 -13.29
N GLN A 144 2.35 -5.95 -12.92
CA GLN A 144 2.22 -4.91 -11.91
C GLN A 144 1.32 -3.77 -12.40
N ARG A 145 0.15 -3.62 -11.77
CA ARG A 145 -0.78 -2.51 -12.04
C ARG A 145 -0.23 -1.21 -11.43
N LYS A 146 -0.43 -0.09 -12.11
CA LYS A 146 -0.07 1.24 -11.58
C LYS A 146 -0.71 1.53 -10.21
N SER A 147 -1.96 1.11 -10.02
CA SER A 147 -2.69 1.28 -8.75
C SER A 147 -2.15 0.39 -7.61
N ASP A 148 -1.39 -0.65 -7.94
CA ASP A 148 -0.79 -1.57 -6.98
C ASP A 148 0.65 -1.18 -6.61
N ASP A 149 1.27 -0.23 -7.32
CA ASP A 149 2.65 0.21 -7.10
C ASP A 149 2.78 0.91 -5.74
N VAL A 150 3.53 0.36 -4.79
CA VAL A 150 3.67 0.95 -3.46
C VAL A 150 4.58 2.19 -3.44
N SER A 151 5.38 2.42 -4.48
CA SER A 151 6.43 3.46 -4.50
C SER A 151 5.88 4.87 -4.30
N HIS A 152 4.62 5.13 -4.69
CA HIS A 152 3.99 6.44 -4.52
C HIS A 152 3.72 6.80 -3.06
N PHE A 153 3.71 5.82 -2.16
CA PHE A 153 3.59 6.03 -0.71
C PHE A 153 4.94 6.30 -0.02
N PHE A 154 6.09 6.14 -0.70
CA PHE A 154 7.40 6.28 -0.06
C PHE A 154 7.57 7.62 0.66
N LYS A 155 7.18 8.71 -0.02
CA LYS A 155 7.22 10.08 0.52
C LYS A 155 6.38 10.26 1.78
N ASP A 156 5.30 9.50 1.94
CA ASP A 156 4.39 9.63 3.08
C ASP A 156 5.09 9.17 4.37
N TYR A 157 6.11 8.32 4.25
CA TYR A 157 6.92 7.80 5.35
C TYR A 157 8.29 8.46 5.47
N ALA A 158 8.59 9.51 4.70
CA ALA A 158 9.95 10.09 4.58
C ALA A 158 10.60 10.51 5.92
N CYS A 159 9.79 10.79 6.95
CA CYS A 159 10.29 11.11 8.30
C CYS A 159 10.70 9.85 9.11
N THR A 160 10.54 8.64 8.56
CA THR A 160 10.91 7.39 9.21
C THR A 160 12.43 7.18 9.12
N PRO A 161 13.13 7.00 10.25
CA PRO A 161 14.55 6.67 10.24
C PRO A 161 14.80 5.37 9.47
N ASP A 162 15.90 5.32 8.71
CA ASP A 162 16.34 4.15 7.94
C ASP A 162 15.29 3.62 6.94
N LEU A 163 14.37 4.47 6.47
CA LEU A 163 13.26 4.06 5.59
C LEU A 163 13.74 3.27 4.37
N GLU A 164 14.82 3.68 3.71
CA GLU A 164 15.37 2.95 2.55
C GLU A 164 15.75 1.51 2.89
N THR A 165 16.32 1.30 4.08
CA THR A 165 16.68 -0.04 4.58
C THR A 165 15.43 -0.84 4.94
N ILE A 166 14.41 -0.19 5.51
CA ILE A 166 13.14 -0.84 5.84
C ILE A 166 12.36 -1.18 4.57
N TRP A 167 12.41 -0.34 3.54
CA TRP A 167 11.60 -0.45 2.32
C TRP A 167 12.14 -1.49 1.34
N GLY A 168 13.47 -1.59 1.19
CA GLY A 168 14.13 -2.46 0.22
C GLY A 168 14.84 -1.66 -0.89
N LYS A 169 15.97 -2.17 -1.39
CA LYS A 169 16.91 -1.42 -2.24
C LYS A 169 16.49 -1.33 -3.73
N THR A 170 15.88 -2.39 -4.23
CA THR A 170 15.39 -2.57 -5.61
C THR A 170 14.17 -1.71 -5.90
N ALA A 171 13.34 -1.46 -4.89
CA ALA A 171 12.15 -0.61 -5.01
C ALA A 171 12.48 0.84 -5.41
N LEU A 172 13.63 1.35 -4.96
CA LEU A 172 14.11 2.71 -5.25
C LEU A 172 14.65 2.86 -6.68
N THR A 173 15.23 1.79 -7.25
CA THR A 173 15.84 1.82 -8.59
C THR A 173 14.78 1.93 -9.70
N ARG A 174 13.56 1.39 -9.50
CA ARG A 174 12.46 1.47 -10.47
C ARG A 174 11.87 2.89 -10.63
N GLN A 175 11.99 3.74 -9.59
CA GLN A 175 11.61 5.14 -9.67
C GLN A 175 12.57 5.95 -10.56
N ALA A 176 13.88 5.73 -10.43
CA ALA A 176 14.91 6.43 -11.20
C ALA A 176 14.78 6.16 -12.72
N THR A 177 14.54 4.91 -13.12
CA THR A 177 14.36 4.56 -14.54
C THR A 177 13.10 5.17 -15.15
N SER A 178 12.05 5.36 -14.35
CA SER A 178 10.78 5.96 -14.81
C SER A 178 10.92 7.47 -15.03
N SER A 179 11.67 8.16 -14.16
CA SER A 179 12.01 9.57 -14.34
C SER A 179 12.96 9.80 -15.52
N GLU A 180 13.98 8.94 -15.70
CA GLU A 180 14.95 9.09 -16.81
C GLU A 180 14.32 8.82 -18.18
N LEU A 181 13.40 7.86 -18.31
CA LEU A 181 12.63 7.66 -19.54
C LEU A 181 11.66 8.81 -19.87
N SER A 182 11.18 9.54 -18.85
CA SER A 182 10.33 10.72 -19.06
C SER A 182 11.12 11.95 -19.50
N VAL A 183 12.35 12.10 -18.99
CA VAL A 183 13.28 13.16 -19.41
C VAL A 183 13.79 12.91 -20.83
N SER A 184 14.18 11.68 -21.17
CA SER A 184 14.70 11.38 -22.52
C SER A 184 13.66 11.56 -23.63
N LYS A 185 12.38 11.29 -23.36
CA LYS A 185 11.25 11.55 -24.28
C LYS A 185 10.94 13.04 -24.45
N GLN A 186 11.16 13.86 -23.43
CA GLN A 186 11.03 15.32 -23.56
C GLN A 186 12.20 15.91 -24.36
N THR A 187 13.43 15.45 -24.14
CA THR A 187 14.60 15.94 -24.89
C THR A 187 14.52 15.59 -26.38
N THR A 188 14.08 14.38 -26.73
CA THR A 188 13.91 13.98 -28.16
C THR A 188 12.77 14.71 -28.87
N LEU A 189 11.72 15.16 -28.17
CA LEU A 189 10.65 15.96 -28.79
C LEU A 189 11.06 17.41 -29.09
N PHE A 190 12.06 17.95 -28.38
CA PHE A 190 12.56 19.31 -28.59
C PHE A 190 13.60 19.39 -29.73
N GLU A 191 14.35 18.32 -30.00
CA GLU A 191 15.36 18.29 -31.07
C GLU A 191 14.76 18.05 -32.47
N SER A 192 13.52 17.58 -32.60
CA SER A 192 12.87 17.32 -33.90
C SER A 192 12.06 18.50 -34.46
N LYS A 193 12.27 19.72 -33.96
CA LYS A 193 11.59 20.95 -34.41
C LYS A 193 12.57 22.12 -34.68
N GLN A 194 13.68 21.83 -35.35
CA GLN A 194 14.47 22.83 -36.09
C GLN A 194 14.66 22.39 -37.52
#